data_AF-A0A1F6DFF4-F1
#
_entry.id   AF-A0A1F6DFF4-F1
#
_cell.length_a   1.000
_cell.length_b   1.000
_cell.length_c   1.000
_cell.angle_alpha   90.00
_cell.angle_beta   90.00
_cell.angle_gamma   90.00
#
_symmetry.space_group_name_H-M   'P 1'
#
loop_
_entity.id
_entity.type
_entity.pdbx_description
1 polymer ?
#
loop_
_entity_poly.entity_id
_entity_poly.type
_entity_poly.pdbx_seq_one_letter_code
_entity_poly.pdbx_strand_id
1 'polypeptide(L)'
;MVGIYAVLAASPIWVTALTLYLLTEGMMYVGRDRLEGIPYQVSYSAKLGDAGLMAAVLIAATILQRGRIIIPVWLQDEGTHLVILIISAGIGGLISLATLGKRSGQLMDVYHDIVIGPIILYFAITLLPIIYLNGTPLEQVTTMAAIVFWAILVLYDVMTGRLDQRSWLKARGVIFNW
;
A
#
# COMPACT_ATOMS: atom_id res chain seq x y z
N MET A 1 10.49 -0.25 -21.54
CA MET A 1 9.89 0.10 -20.24
C MET A 1 10.95 -0.10 -19.18
N VAL A 2 10.98 0.74 -18.15
CA VAL A 2 12.00 0.71 -17.09
C VAL A 2 11.35 0.45 -15.72
N GLY A 3 12.16 0.08 -14.73
CA GLY A 3 11.73 -0.06 -13.34
C GLY A 3 10.50 -0.97 -13.16
N ILE A 4 9.55 -0.51 -12.36
CA ILE A 4 8.33 -1.27 -12.06
C ILE A 4 7.47 -1.53 -13.31
N TYR A 5 7.52 -0.66 -14.31
CA TYR A 5 6.71 -0.84 -15.51
C TYR A 5 7.12 -2.09 -16.28
N ALA A 6 8.43 -2.36 -16.36
CA ALA A 6 8.94 -3.58 -16.99
C ALA A 6 8.44 -4.83 -16.26
N VAL A 7 8.48 -4.81 -14.91
CA VAL A 7 8.01 -5.93 -14.08
C VAL A 7 6.51 -6.17 -14.26
N LEU A 8 5.68 -5.12 -14.15
CA LEU A 8 4.22 -5.24 -14.26
C LEU A 8 3.74 -5.58 -15.67
N ALA A 9 4.44 -5.10 -16.70
CA ALA A 9 4.14 -5.43 -18.09
C ALA A 9 4.49 -6.88 -18.45
N ALA A 10 5.53 -7.45 -17.82
CA ALA A 10 5.96 -8.82 -18.07
C ALA A 10 5.26 -9.86 -17.18
N SER A 11 4.81 -9.46 -15.99
CA SER A 11 4.24 -10.38 -14.99
C SER A 11 2.76 -10.67 -15.27
N PRO A 12 2.31 -11.94 -15.25
CA PRO A 12 0.89 -12.25 -15.30
C PRO A 12 0.12 -11.55 -14.18
N ILE A 13 -1.10 -11.08 -14.46
CA ILE A 13 -1.94 -10.33 -13.48
C ILE A 13 -2.11 -11.10 -12.16
N TRP A 14 -2.29 -12.42 -12.21
CA TRP A 14 -2.44 -13.25 -11.01
C TRP A 14 -1.15 -13.32 -10.17
N VAL A 15 0.04 -13.26 -10.78
CA VAL A 15 1.33 -13.20 -10.07
C VAL A 15 1.46 -11.86 -9.34
N THR A 16 1.13 -10.77 -10.03
CA THR A 16 1.10 -9.42 -9.43
C THR A 16 0.15 -9.39 -8.24
N ALA A 17 -1.07 -9.89 -8.41
CA ALA A 17 -2.08 -9.93 -7.34
C ALA A 17 -1.61 -10.75 -6.14
N LEU A 18 -1.08 -11.95 -6.38
CA LEU A 18 -0.58 -12.83 -5.31
C LEU A 18 0.61 -12.20 -4.58
N THR A 19 1.54 -11.59 -5.32
CA THR A 19 2.73 -10.95 -4.73
C THR A 19 2.34 -9.78 -3.83
N LEU A 20 1.45 -8.91 -4.33
CA LEU A 20 0.93 -7.80 -3.54
C LEU A 20 0.21 -8.31 -2.30
N TYR A 21 -0.70 -9.28 -2.45
CA TYR A 21 -1.45 -9.85 -1.34
C TYR A 21 -0.54 -10.43 -0.25
N LEU A 22 0.46 -11.23 -0.65
CA LEU A 22 1.38 -11.85 0.29
C LEU A 22 2.22 -10.79 1.02
N LEU A 23 2.76 -9.80 0.30
CA LEU A 23 3.61 -8.76 0.89
C LEU A 23 2.87 -7.80 1.80
N THR A 24 1.60 -7.50 1.51
CA THR A 24 0.78 -6.60 2.33
C THR A 24 0.01 -7.37 3.38
N GLU A 25 -1.13 -7.94 3.01
CA GLU A 25 -2.08 -8.61 3.93
C GLU A 25 -1.52 -9.90 4.53
N GLY A 26 -0.86 -10.73 3.72
CA GLY A 26 -0.34 -12.03 4.15
C GLY A 26 0.71 -11.90 5.25
N MET A 27 1.71 -11.04 5.02
CA MET A 27 2.75 -10.74 6.01
C MET A 27 2.16 -10.10 7.27
N MET A 28 1.20 -9.18 7.13
CA MET A 28 0.52 -8.56 8.28
C MET A 28 -0.23 -9.61 9.10
N TYR A 29 -0.99 -10.49 8.45
CA TYR A 29 -1.76 -11.53 9.11
C TYR A 29 -0.86 -12.51 9.89
N VAL A 30 0.14 -13.09 9.21
CA VAL A 30 1.05 -14.06 9.84
C VAL A 30 1.94 -13.40 10.89
N GLY A 31 2.47 -12.21 10.60
CA GLY A 31 3.37 -11.51 11.51
C GLY A 31 2.68 -11.11 12.80
N ARG A 32 1.43 -10.64 12.74
CA ARG A 32 0.66 -10.26 13.93
C ARG A 32 0.30 -11.44 14.81
N ASP A 33 -0.11 -12.54 14.20
CA ASP A 33 -0.38 -13.78 14.93
C ASP A 33 0.88 -14.31 15.62
N ARG A 34 2.00 -14.41 14.89
CA ARG A 34 3.22 -15.07 15.38
C ARG A 34 4.10 -14.21 16.27
N LEU A 35 4.17 -12.91 16.02
CA LEU A 35 5.13 -12.01 16.68
C LEU A 35 4.46 -11.15 17.76
N GLU A 36 3.15 -10.93 17.66
CA GLU A 36 2.42 -10.04 18.55
C GLU A 36 1.26 -10.72 19.29
N GLY A 37 0.94 -11.97 18.94
CA GLY A 37 -0.11 -12.77 19.59
C GLY A 37 -1.52 -12.16 19.42
N ILE A 38 -1.72 -11.31 18.41
CA ILE A 38 -3.01 -10.66 18.14
C ILE A 38 -3.58 -11.14 16.80
N PRO A 39 -4.87 -11.50 16.75
CA PRO A 39 -5.42 -12.23 15.61
C PRO A 39 -5.62 -11.38 14.35
N TYR A 40 -5.48 -10.04 14.40
CA TYR A 40 -5.87 -9.24 13.24
C TYR A 40 -5.46 -7.75 13.23
N GLN A 41 -5.49 -7.13 12.04
CA GLN A 41 -5.38 -5.69 11.76
C GLN A 41 -6.71 -4.97 12.07
N VAL A 42 -6.80 -4.13 13.11
CA VAL A 42 -8.11 -3.51 13.45
C VAL A 42 -8.52 -2.38 12.51
N SER A 43 -7.57 -1.82 11.78
CA SER A 43 -7.77 -0.75 10.81
C SER A 43 -8.46 -1.29 9.54
N TYR A 44 -9.61 -0.71 9.20
CA TYR A 44 -10.31 -1.05 7.97
C TYR A 44 -9.61 -0.54 6.72
N SER A 45 -8.95 0.61 6.80
CA SER A 45 -8.15 1.12 5.69
C SER A 45 -7.02 0.17 5.32
N ALA A 46 -6.34 -0.41 6.31
CA ALA A 46 -5.29 -1.38 6.04
C ALA A 46 -5.81 -2.77 5.63
N LYS A 47 -7.03 -3.17 5.99
CA LYS A 47 -7.64 -4.47 5.60
C LYS A 47 -8.32 -4.45 4.23
N LEU A 48 -9.17 -3.44 4.04
CA LEU A 48 -10.10 -3.35 2.91
C LEU A 48 -9.62 -2.28 1.94
N GLY A 49 -9.08 -1.19 2.47
CA GLY A 49 -8.54 -0.11 1.65
C GLY A 49 -7.31 -0.56 0.86
N ASP A 50 -6.36 -1.27 1.49
CA ASP A 50 -5.16 -1.79 0.81
C ASP A 50 -5.53 -2.74 -0.33
N ALA A 51 -6.54 -3.61 -0.15
CA ALA A 51 -7.09 -4.43 -1.23
C ALA A 51 -7.67 -3.58 -2.39
N GLY A 52 -8.32 -2.45 -2.08
CA GLY A 52 -8.76 -1.47 -3.07
C GLY A 52 -7.58 -0.83 -3.82
N LEU A 53 -6.52 -0.47 -3.11
CA LEU A 53 -5.30 0.08 -3.71
C LEU A 53 -4.57 -0.97 -4.57
N MET A 54 -4.58 -2.25 -4.16
CA MET A 54 -4.08 -3.35 -4.99
C MET A 54 -4.85 -3.43 -6.31
N ALA A 55 -6.18 -3.26 -6.30
CA ALA A 55 -6.96 -3.24 -7.53
C ALA A 55 -6.52 -2.11 -8.48
N ALA A 56 -6.17 -0.92 -7.96
CA ALA A 56 -5.60 0.16 -8.77
C ALA A 56 -4.25 -0.23 -9.40
N VAL A 57 -3.39 -0.95 -8.67
CA VAL A 57 -2.13 -1.49 -9.22
C VAL A 57 -2.41 -2.52 -10.33
N LEU A 58 -3.42 -3.39 -10.16
CA LEU A 58 -3.81 -4.36 -11.19
C LEU A 58 -4.40 -3.70 -12.45
N ILE A 59 -5.17 -2.62 -12.28
CA ILE A 59 -5.63 -1.78 -13.39
C ILE A 59 -4.42 -1.20 -14.14
N ALA A 60 -3.45 -0.62 -13.43
CA ALA A 60 -2.23 -0.12 -14.06
C ALA A 60 -1.46 -1.23 -14.79
N ALA A 61 -1.30 -2.41 -14.19
CA ALA A 61 -0.65 -3.55 -14.82
C ALA A 61 -1.37 -3.97 -16.10
N THR A 62 -2.71 -4.00 -16.10
CA THR A 62 -3.52 -4.30 -17.28
C THR A 62 -3.29 -3.27 -18.40
N ILE A 63 -3.23 -1.99 -18.06
CA ILE A 63 -2.94 -0.91 -19.01
C ILE A 63 -1.53 -1.08 -19.60
N LEU A 64 -0.53 -1.35 -18.78
CA LEU A 64 0.86 -1.57 -19.21
C LEU A 64 0.98 -2.76 -20.17
N GLN A 65 0.23 -3.84 -19.92
CA GLN A 65 0.24 -5.08 -20.72
C GLN A 65 -0.41 -4.93 -22.10
N ARG A 66 -1.26 -3.91 -22.33
CA ARG A 66 -1.84 -3.65 -23.65
C ARG A 66 -0.80 -3.26 -24.70
N GLY A 67 0.37 -2.78 -24.27
CA GLY A 67 1.39 -2.21 -25.15
C GLY A 67 0.98 -0.85 -25.72
N ARG A 68 1.98 -0.06 -26.15
CA ARG A 68 1.80 1.33 -26.66
C ARG A 68 1.26 2.31 -25.61
N ILE A 69 1.99 2.39 -24.50
CA ILE A 69 1.74 3.33 -23.40
C ILE A 69 2.57 4.61 -23.55
N ILE A 70 1.97 5.73 -23.16
CA ILE A 70 2.63 7.00 -22.95
C ILE A 70 3.14 7.01 -21.50
N ILE A 71 4.46 7.01 -21.34
CA ILE A 71 5.12 7.19 -20.04
C ILE A 71 5.63 8.64 -19.99
N PRO A 72 5.30 9.43 -18.94
CA PRO A 72 5.87 10.76 -18.76
C PRO A 72 7.39 10.74 -18.82
N VAL A 73 8.01 11.70 -19.51
CA VAL A 73 9.48 11.70 -19.77
C VAL A 73 10.31 11.53 -18.49
N TRP A 74 9.90 12.16 -17.40
CA TRP A 74 10.59 12.05 -16.11
C TRP A 74 10.53 10.65 -15.47
N LEU A 75 9.53 9.82 -15.81
CA LEU A 75 9.37 8.43 -15.36
C LEU A 75 9.99 7.40 -16.34
N GLN A 76 10.63 7.84 -17.41
CA GLN A 76 11.27 6.92 -18.36
C GLN A 76 12.68 6.49 -17.92
N ASP A 77 13.22 7.09 -16.86
CA ASP A 77 14.57 6.84 -16.35
C ASP A 77 14.56 5.92 -15.12
N GLU A 78 15.48 4.95 -15.08
CA GLU A 78 15.64 4.01 -13.96
C GLU A 78 16.08 4.72 -12.68
N GLY A 79 16.92 5.76 -12.79
CA GLY A 79 17.36 6.59 -11.67
C GLY A 79 16.19 7.29 -11.00
N THR A 80 15.24 7.82 -11.77
CA THR A 80 14.02 8.42 -11.21
C THR A 80 13.21 7.40 -10.39
N HIS A 81 13.03 6.17 -10.88
CA HIS A 81 12.33 5.13 -10.11
C HIS A 81 13.03 4.84 -8.78
N LEU A 82 14.37 4.74 -8.79
CA LEU A 82 15.16 4.53 -7.59
C LEU A 82 15.03 5.70 -6.60
N VAL A 83 15.09 6.93 -7.08
CA VAL A 83 14.92 8.13 -6.25
C VAL A 83 13.54 8.17 -5.61
N ILE A 84 12.47 7.89 -6.36
CA ILE A 84 11.10 7.83 -5.81
C ILE A 84 11.02 6.74 -4.74
N LEU A 85 11.60 5.57 -4.99
CA LEU A 85 11.60 4.47 -4.02
C LEU A 85 12.33 4.85 -2.72
N ILE A 86 13.51 5.49 -2.83
CA ILE A 86 14.28 5.97 -1.67
C ILE A 86 13.49 7.02 -0.89
N ILE A 87 12.86 7.99 -1.58
CA ILE A 87 12.03 9.01 -0.93
C ILE A 87 10.84 8.37 -0.23
N SER A 88 10.14 7.45 -0.89
CA SER A 88 9.02 6.73 -0.29
C SER A 88 9.43 5.95 0.95
N ALA A 89 10.55 5.23 0.89
CA ALA A 89 11.11 4.50 2.04
C ALA A 89 11.53 5.44 3.17
N GLY A 90 12.15 6.58 2.84
CA GLY A 90 12.52 7.61 3.81
C GLY A 90 11.31 8.21 4.52
N ILE A 91 10.23 8.51 3.79
CA ILE A 91 8.97 8.99 4.37
C ILE A 91 8.38 7.92 5.30
N GLY A 92 8.35 6.65 4.89
CA GLY A 92 7.90 5.55 5.73
C GLY A 92 8.69 5.41 7.03
N GLY A 93 10.02 5.48 6.94
CA GLY A 93 10.92 5.49 8.09
C GLY A 93 10.69 6.67 9.03
N LEU A 94 10.53 7.89 8.49
CA LEU A 94 10.23 9.08 9.29
C LEU A 94 8.88 8.98 10.00
N ILE A 95 7.84 8.48 9.31
CA ILE A 95 6.53 8.23 9.92
C ILE A 95 6.68 7.23 11.05
N SER A 96 7.29 6.08 10.78
CA SER A 96 7.51 5.02 11.78
C SER A 96 8.21 5.57 13.02
N LEU A 97 9.32 6.31 12.84
CA LEU A 97 10.06 6.96 13.93
C LEU A 97 9.19 7.95 14.72
N ALA A 98 8.42 8.79 14.03
CA ALA A 98 7.54 9.78 14.65
C ALA A 98 6.38 9.13 15.43
N THR A 99 6.00 7.90 15.08
CA THR A 99 4.85 7.20 15.67
C THR A 99 5.22 5.97 16.50
N LEU A 100 6.51 5.69 16.74
CA LEU A 100 7.01 4.59 17.59
C LEU A 100 6.33 4.52 18.97
N GLY A 101 6.14 5.67 19.63
CA GLY A 101 5.51 5.73 20.97
C GLY A 101 3.99 5.59 20.96
N LYS A 102 3.37 5.48 19.79
CA LYS A 102 1.91 5.44 19.60
C LYS A 102 1.54 4.28 18.67
N ARG A 103 1.37 4.57 17.38
CA ARG A 103 0.92 3.64 16.33
C ARG A 103 1.97 2.57 16.01
N SER A 104 3.24 2.92 15.88
CA SER A 104 4.29 2.00 15.40
C SER A 104 5.02 1.29 16.54
N GLY A 105 4.39 1.17 17.70
CA GLY A 105 4.98 0.54 18.89
C GLY A 105 5.04 -0.98 18.83
N GLN A 106 4.63 -1.57 17.71
CA GLN A 106 4.63 -3.00 17.45
C GLN A 106 5.36 -3.29 16.14
N LEU A 107 5.96 -4.48 16.03
CA LEU A 107 6.85 -4.83 14.93
C LEU A 107 6.15 -4.79 13.58
N MET A 108 4.90 -5.22 13.52
CA MET A 108 4.12 -5.26 12.28
C MET A 108 3.58 -3.89 11.88
N ASP A 109 3.40 -2.99 12.84
CA ASP A 109 3.12 -1.59 12.53
C ASP A 109 4.37 -0.90 11.96
N VAL A 110 5.55 -1.20 12.49
CA VAL A 110 6.82 -0.78 11.87
C VAL A 110 6.96 -1.35 10.46
N TYR A 111 6.73 -2.65 10.26
CA TYR A 111 6.74 -3.28 8.94
C TYR A 111 5.80 -2.58 7.96
N HIS A 112 4.56 -2.31 8.38
CA HIS A 112 3.61 -1.58 7.56
C HIS A 112 4.16 -0.19 7.16
N ASP A 113 4.69 0.57 8.10
CA ASP A 113 5.14 1.93 7.85
C ASP A 113 6.43 2.00 7.01
N ILE A 114 7.33 1.01 7.09
CA ILE A 114 8.61 1.01 6.36
C ILE A 114 8.59 0.20 5.06
N VAL A 115 7.62 -0.72 4.89
CA VAL A 115 7.51 -1.57 3.69
C VAL A 115 6.23 -1.26 2.92
N ILE A 116 5.07 -1.49 3.53
CA ILE A 116 3.77 -1.41 2.84
C ILE A 116 3.48 0.04 2.39
N GLY A 117 3.55 1.00 3.32
CA GLY A 117 3.31 2.41 3.03
C GLY A 117 4.21 2.96 1.92
N PRO A 118 5.53 2.74 1.97
CA PRO A 118 6.45 3.14 0.91
C PRO A 118 6.15 2.50 -0.45
N ILE A 119 5.80 1.21 -0.50
CA ILE A 119 5.40 0.53 -1.73
C ILE A 119 4.14 1.17 -2.32
N ILE A 120 3.12 1.44 -1.48
CA ILE A 120 1.88 2.11 -1.89
C ILE A 120 2.18 3.51 -2.42
N LEU A 121 3.01 4.30 -1.73
CA LEU A 121 3.38 5.65 -2.15
C LEU A 121 4.16 5.64 -3.47
N TYR A 122 5.12 4.71 -3.60
CA TYR A 122 5.86 4.51 -4.84
C TYR A 122 4.93 4.16 -6.00
N PHE A 123 3.96 3.24 -5.81
CA PHE A 123 2.97 2.93 -6.84
C PHE A 123 2.03 4.10 -7.12
N ALA A 124 1.62 4.87 -6.13
CA ALA A 124 0.78 6.05 -6.37
C ALA A 124 1.51 7.05 -7.29
N ILE A 125 2.78 7.36 -6.99
CA ILE A 125 3.56 8.31 -7.78
C ILE A 125 3.82 7.79 -9.20
N THR A 126 4.14 6.50 -9.34
CA THR A 126 4.55 5.92 -10.63
C THR A 126 3.38 5.44 -11.49
N LEU A 127 2.28 4.96 -10.92
CA LEU A 127 1.19 4.33 -11.67
C LEU A 127 0.01 5.27 -11.94
N LEU A 128 -0.30 6.23 -11.06
CA LEU A 128 -1.41 7.16 -11.31
C LEU A 128 -1.24 7.97 -12.60
N PRO A 129 -0.03 8.47 -12.96
CA PRO A 129 0.17 9.13 -14.25
C PRO A 129 -0.11 8.18 -15.43
N ILE A 130 0.25 6.90 -15.31
CA ILE A 130 0.02 5.89 -16.36
C ILE A 130 -1.48 5.64 -16.54
N ILE A 131 -2.22 5.48 -15.44
CA ILE A 131 -3.68 5.27 -15.46
C ILE A 131 -4.37 6.50 -16.06
N TYR A 132 -3.95 7.71 -15.68
CA TYR A 132 -4.55 8.94 -16.19
C TYR A 132 -4.33 9.13 -17.70
N LEU A 133 -3.11 8.87 -18.19
CA LEU A 133 -2.76 9.09 -19.59
C LEU A 133 -3.24 7.99 -20.53
N ASN A 134 -3.36 6.75 -20.05
CA ASN A 134 -3.56 5.57 -20.91
C ASN A 134 -4.80 4.74 -20.55
N GLY A 135 -5.40 5.00 -19.39
CA GLY A 135 -6.59 4.28 -18.94
C GLY A 135 -7.84 4.73 -19.68
N THR A 136 -8.76 3.79 -19.89
CA THR A 136 -10.12 4.08 -20.32
C THR A 136 -10.89 4.85 -19.23
N PRO A 137 -12.01 5.53 -19.55
CA PRO A 137 -12.81 6.22 -18.55
C PRO A 137 -13.24 5.32 -17.38
N LEU A 138 -13.57 4.06 -17.67
CA LEU A 138 -13.93 3.09 -16.64
C LEU A 138 -12.77 2.81 -15.68
N GLU A 139 -11.56 2.57 -16.21
CA GLU A 139 -10.37 2.31 -15.39
C GLU A 139 -9.98 3.50 -14.51
N GLN A 140 -10.08 4.71 -15.04
CA GLN A 140 -9.83 5.94 -14.30
C GLN A 140 -10.84 6.12 -13.17
N VAL A 141 -12.13 5.94 -13.46
CA VAL A 141 -13.21 6.05 -12.46
C VAL A 141 -13.09 4.96 -11.40
N THR A 142 -12.83 3.70 -11.77
CA THR A 142 -12.64 2.61 -10.81
C THR A 142 -11.43 2.84 -9.92
N THR A 143 -10.32 3.33 -10.49
CA THR A 143 -9.12 3.70 -9.72
C THR A 143 -9.42 4.82 -8.73
N MET A 144 -10.10 5.89 -9.19
CA MET A 144 -10.50 7.00 -8.33
C MET A 144 -11.44 6.53 -7.21
N ALA A 145 -12.41 5.67 -7.53
CA ALA A 145 -13.32 5.09 -6.55
C ALA A 145 -12.57 4.26 -5.50
N ALA A 146 -11.55 3.49 -5.89
CA ALA A 146 -10.71 2.74 -4.95
C ALA A 146 -9.91 3.65 -4.01
N ILE A 147 -9.33 4.74 -4.54
CA ILE A 147 -8.59 5.74 -3.74
C ILE A 147 -9.53 6.45 -2.77
N VAL A 148 -10.71 6.88 -3.24
CA VAL A 148 -11.72 7.52 -2.40
C VAL A 148 -12.23 6.57 -1.31
N PHE A 149 -12.48 5.31 -1.67
CA PHE A 149 -12.88 4.27 -0.72
C PHE A 149 -11.82 4.08 0.38
N TRP A 150 -10.55 3.94 -0.01
CA TRP A 150 -9.44 3.89 0.95
C TRP A 150 -9.39 5.14 1.84
N ALA A 151 -9.51 6.34 1.27
CA ALA A 151 -9.46 7.59 2.03
C ALA A 151 -10.61 7.70 3.05
N ILE A 152 -11.83 7.29 2.68
CA ILE A 152 -12.98 7.22 3.59
C ILE A 152 -12.68 6.28 4.77
N LEU A 153 -12.10 5.10 4.49
CA LEU A 153 -11.72 4.16 5.55
C LEU A 153 -10.63 4.71 6.46
N VAL A 154 -9.65 5.44 5.92
CA VAL A 154 -8.60 6.10 6.73
C VAL A 154 -9.24 7.12 7.67
N LEU A 155 -10.11 7.99 7.15
CA LEU A 155 -10.81 8.98 7.97
C LEU A 155 -11.65 8.31 9.06
N TYR A 156 -12.35 7.23 8.70
CA TYR A 156 -13.12 6.45 9.67
C TYR A 156 -12.23 5.82 10.75
N ASP A 157 -11.07 5.27 10.39
CA ASP A 157 -10.11 4.72 11.34
C ASP A 157 -9.50 5.78 12.25
N VAL A 158 -9.22 6.99 11.73
CA VAL A 158 -8.79 8.15 12.53
C VAL A 158 -9.88 8.50 13.55
N MET A 159 -11.12 8.69 13.09
CA MET A 159 -12.25 9.09 13.95
C MET A 159 -12.57 8.06 15.03
N THR A 160 -12.32 6.77 14.76
CA THR A 160 -12.60 5.67 15.69
C THR A 160 -11.38 5.23 16.50
N GLY A 161 -10.24 5.92 16.35
CA GLY A 161 -8.99 5.63 17.04
C GLY A 161 -8.32 4.31 16.63
N ARG A 162 -8.75 3.69 15.52
CA ARG A 162 -8.24 2.41 15.02
C ARG A 162 -6.84 2.50 14.45
N LEU A 163 -6.35 3.70 14.13
CA LEU A 163 -4.95 3.87 13.72
C LEU A 163 -3.96 3.61 14.86
N ASP A 164 -4.36 3.78 16.12
CA ASP A 164 -3.61 3.30 17.28
C ASP A 164 -4.19 1.97 17.74
N GLN A 165 -3.74 0.91 17.08
CA GLN A 165 -4.30 -0.43 17.24
C GLN A 165 -4.16 -0.94 18.66
N ARG A 166 -3.01 -0.69 19.28
CA ARG A 166 -2.72 -1.13 20.63
C ARG A 166 -3.65 -0.47 21.64
N SER A 167 -3.82 0.85 21.56
CA SER A 167 -4.77 1.55 22.43
C SER A 167 -6.21 1.10 22.20
N TRP A 168 -6.60 0.90 20.93
CA TRP A 168 -7.94 0.44 20.57
C TRP A 168 -8.26 -0.97 21.08
N LEU A 169 -7.29 -1.89 21.03
CA LEU A 169 -7.39 -3.27 21.51
C LEU A 169 -7.38 -3.34 23.04
N LYS A 170 -6.51 -2.56 23.72
CA LYS A 170 -6.51 -2.45 25.19
C LYS A 170 -7.85 -1.96 25.72
N ALA A 171 -8.45 -0.96 25.08
CA ALA A 171 -9.77 -0.45 25.42
C ALA A 171 -10.90 -1.50 25.31
N ARG A 172 -10.64 -2.64 24.65
CA ARG A 172 -11.56 -3.78 24.48
C ARG A 172 -11.13 -5.03 25.24
N GLY A 173 -10.21 -4.89 26.19
CA GLY A 173 -9.81 -5.97 27.09
C GLY A 173 -8.76 -6.92 26.54
N VAL A 174 -8.12 -6.59 25.41
CA VAL A 174 -6.98 -7.38 24.92
C VAL A 174 -5.76 -7.08 25.79
N ILE A 175 -5.22 -8.13 26.42
CA ILE A 175 -4.01 -8.08 27.22
C ILE A 175 -2.84 -8.46 26.34
N PHE A 176 -1.87 -7.55 26.21
CA PHE A 176 -0.62 -7.83 25.51
C PHE A 176 0.36 -8.43 26.51
N ASN A 177 0.69 -9.70 26.31
CA ASN A 177 1.79 -10.35 27.04
C ASN A 177 3.09 -9.93 26.33
N TRP A 178 4.00 -9.30 27.09
CA TRP A 178 5.34 -8.95 26.62
C TRP A 178 6.27 -10.13 26.86
#